data_AF-K1Q4J8-F1
#
_entry.id   AF-K1Q4J8-F1
#
_cell.length_a   1.000
_cell.length_b   1.000
_cell.length_c   1.000
_cell.angle_alpha   90.00
_cell.angle_beta   90.00
_cell.angle_gamma   90.00
#
_symmetry.space_group_name_H-M   'P 1'
#
loop_
_entity.id
_entity.type
_entity.pdbx_description
1 polymer ?
#
loop_
_entity_poly.entity_id
_entity_poly.type
_entity_poly.pdbx_seq_one_letter_code
_entity_poly.pdbx_strand_id
1 'polypeptide(L)'
;MESTAGWCLHVYKDHPERYAMPEGNTTHYNESLCNATNYDTEKYNWANDFCPTDYSWMAVLGLALFVIAFAPGLGPNPWTINSEIYPLWARGTGTSLATCVNWIGNLIVSFTFLLLLKTITTYECPHYEVQKHIAPFSGSQDVLSNFYPCELDIYGVKHKSAEHAFQYTKAIRCGDLDAASKITAAEDALSATRLGKKIKTNEQWNATKEAVMEEIIENKSVQVKLFQEKIRSAKQSTTIVETTYNDEWGSGLDRTGTINTKQDKWPGKNTLGTIIKKVAKKVRKRKLSDNAPKAQKQNREQAKQRNIVDMLKTLRAASDSDASGCNPDSESSESEGET
;
A
#
# COMPACT_ATOMS: atom_id res chain seq x y z
N MET A 1 -12.97 -31.40 -21.41
CA MET A 1 -11.69 -31.52 -20.68
C MET A 1 -11.65 -30.33 -19.75
N GLU A 2 -11.92 -30.56 -18.47
CA GLU A 2 -11.84 -29.49 -17.45
C GLU A 2 -10.39 -29.00 -17.38
N SER A 3 -10.23 -27.68 -17.39
CA SER A 3 -8.95 -27.04 -17.14
C SER A 3 -8.46 -27.47 -15.75
N THR A 4 -7.29 -28.11 -15.68
CA THR A 4 -6.64 -28.46 -14.40
C THR A 4 -5.97 -27.26 -13.73
N ALA A 5 -6.25 -26.06 -14.24
CA ALA A 5 -5.61 -24.81 -13.90
C ALA A 5 -6.71 -23.75 -13.69
N GLY A 6 -6.84 -23.25 -12.46
CA GLY A 6 -7.79 -22.19 -12.11
C GLY A 6 -7.25 -21.34 -10.96
N TRP A 7 -8.00 -20.34 -10.52
CA TRP A 7 -7.58 -19.34 -9.53
C TRP A 7 -8.05 -19.70 -8.12
N CYS A 8 -7.19 -19.57 -7.11
CA CYS A 8 -7.57 -19.65 -5.70
C CYS A 8 -7.80 -18.26 -5.11
N LEU A 9 -9.00 -17.99 -4.59
CA LEU A 9 -9.40 -16.72 -3.99
C LEU A 9 -9.59 -16.85 -2.48
N HIS A 10 -8.98 -15.98 -1.67
CA HIS A 10 -8.99 -16.09 -0.21
C HIS A 10 -10.37 -15.78 0.41
N VAL A 11 -10.82 -16.59 1.38
CA VAL A 11 -12.18 -16.63 1.96
C VAL A 11 -12.48 -15.52 2.99
N TYR A 12 -11.57 -14.58 3.30
CA TYR A 12 -11.87 -13.54 4.29
C TYR A 12 -12.85 -12.50 3.76
N LYS A 13 -14.08 -12.63 4.26
CA LYS A 13 -15.36 -12.01 3.89
C LYS A 13 -15.48 -10.48 3.85
N ASP A 14 -14.51 -9.71 4.35
CA ASP A 14 -14.77 -8.29 4.59
C ASP A 14 -14.45 -7.36 3.42
N HIS A 15 -13.80 -7.85 2.35
CA HIS A 15 -13.44 -7.01 1.20
C HIS A 15 -13.46 -7.77 -0.14
N PRO A 16 -14.64 -7.93 -0.78
CA PRO A 16 -14.81 -8.58 -2.09
C PRO A 16 -14.17 -7.82 -3.27
N GLU A 17 -13.43 -6.74 -3.01
CA GLU A 17 -12.79 -5.88 -4.02
C GLU A 17 -11.30 -6.19 -4.25
N ARG A 18 -10.75 -7.18 -3.54
CA ARG A 18 -9.34 -7.56 -3.59
C ARG A 18 -9.11 -8.69 -4.60
N TYR A 19 -9.02 -8.33 -5.88
CA TYR A 19 -8.69 -9.27 -6.96
C TYR A 19 -7.51 -8.75 -7.78
N ALA A 20 -6.37 -9.47 -7.77
CA ALA A 20 -5.29 -9.22 -8.70
C ALA A 20 -4.41 -10.47 -8.98
N MET A 21 -4.29 -10.85 -10.26
CA MET A 21 -3.42 -11.90 -10.84
C MET A 21 -1.97 -11.34 -11.05
N PRO A 22 -0.86 -12.00 -11.50
CA PRO A 22 -0.77 -13.07 -12.53
C PRO A 22 0.46 -14.05 -12.46
N GLU A 23 0.57 -14.84 -13.55
CA GLU A 23 1.68 -15.61 -14.14
C GLU A 23 3.05 -15.75 -13.44
N GLY A 24 3.54 -17.00 -13.44
CA GLY A 24 4.98 -17.27 -13.57
C GLY A 24 5.64 -18.00 -12.40
N ASN A 25 5.42 -19.32 -12.35
CA ASN A 25 6.39 -20.35 -11.99
C ASN A 25 7.35 -20.05 -10.80
N THR A 26 6.85 -19.88 -9.58
CA THR A 26 7.62 -20.23 -8.38
C THR A 26 6.72 -20.74 -7.26
N THR A 27 7.11 -21.89 -6.72
CA THR A 27 6.52 -22.59 -5.59
C THR A 27 6.75 -21.78 -4.31
N HIS A 28 5.90 -20.83 -3.95
CA HIS A 28 5.67 -20.40 -2.56
C HIS A 28 4.37 -19.60 -2.48
N TYR A 29 3.61 -19.91 -1.43
CA TYR A 29 2.24 -19.55 -1.09
C TYR A 29 1.79 -18.10 -1.34
N ASN A 30 0.48 -18.02 -1.62
CA ASN A 30 -0.42 -16.88 -1.78
C ASN A 30 -0.59 -16.40 -3.23
N GLU A 31 -1.79 -16.69 -3.76
CA GLU A 31 -2.36 -16.26 -5.04
C GLU A 31 -1.58 -16.70 -6.29
N SER A 32 -1.73 -17.98 -6.63
CA SER A 32 -1.28 -18.54 -7.91
C SER A 32 -2.33 -19.48 -8.52
N LEU A 33 -2.17 -19.81 -9.81
CA LEU A 33 -2.97 -20.85 -10.47
C LEU A 33 -2.89 -22.15 -9.64
N CYS A 34 -4.01 -22.54 -9.05
CA CYS A 34 -4.18 -23.76 -8.29
C CYS A 34 -4.72 -24.86 -9.19
N ASN A 35 -4.18 -26.06 -8.99
CA ASN A 35 -4.82 -27.26 -9.50
C ASN A 35 -6.09 -27.51 -8.68
N ALA A 36 -7.23 -27.77 -9.34
CA ALA A 36 -8.53 -28.02 -8.72
C ALA A 36 -8.52 -29.13 -7.64
N THR A 37 -7.45 -29.94 -7.61
CA THR A 37 -7.28 -31.08 -6.72
C THR A 37 -6.43 -30.80 -5.47
N ASN A 38 -5.74 -29.66 -5.37
CA ASN A 38 -4.70 -29.45 -4.34
C ASN A 38 -4.71 -28.01 -3.77
N TYR A 39 -5.83 -27.61 -3.16
CA TYR A 39 -5.97 -26.34 -2.43
C TYR A 39 -6.77 -26.52 -1.13
N ASP A 40 -6.52 -25.65 -0.14
CA ASP A 40 -7.21 -25.66 1.17
C ASP A 40 -8.62 -25.06 1.04
N THR A 41 -9.65 -25.92 1.08
CA THR A 41 -11.06 -25.55 0.89
C THR A 41 -11.64 -24.71 2.02
N GLU A 42 -11.00 -24.64 3.19
CA GLU A 42 -11.46 -23.77 4.29
C GLU A 42 -11.05 -22.31 4.09
N LYS A 43 -9.98 -22.07 3.31
CA LYS A 43 -9.37 -20.74 3.14
C LYS A 43 -9.50 -20.16 1.74
N TYR A 44 -9.78 -20.99 0.72
CA TYR A 44 -9.80 -20.53 -0.68
C TYR A 44 -11.00 -21.06 -1.47
N ASN A 45 -11.58 -20.20 -2.29
CA ASN A 45 -12.58 -20.53 -3.31
C ASN A 45 -11.89 -20.63 -4.67
N TRP A 46 -12.15 -21.71 -5.42
CA TRP A 46 -11.54 -21.93 -6.73
C TRP A 46 -12.44 -21.40 -7.87
N ALA A 47 -11.86 -20.71 -8.85
CA ALA A 47 -12.58 -20.21 -10.02
C ALA A 47 -11.73 -20.29 -11.30
N ASN A 48 -12.30 -20.78 -12.41
CA ASN A 48 -11.54 -20.94 -13.65
C ASN A 48 -11.23 -19.62 -14.37
N ASP A 49 -12.22 -18.73 -14.51
CA ASP A 49 -12.13 -17.58 -15.42
C ASP A 49 -12.89 -16.32 -14.97
N PHE A 50 -13.51 -16.34 -13.78
CA PHE A 50 -14.38 -15.25 -13.31
C PHE A 50 -14.20 -14.97 -11.82
N CYS A 51 -14.37 -13.70 -11.43
CA CYS A 51 -14.37 -13.33 -10.03
C CYS A 51 -15.68 -13.82 -9.37
N PRO A 52 -15.60 -14.59 -8.27
CA PRO A 52 -16.78 -14.99 -7.53
C PRO A 52 -17.50 -13.74 -6.99
N THR A 53 -18.82 -13.69 -7.19
CA THR A 53 -19.67 -12.61 -6.67
C THR A 53 -20.84 -13.22 -5.90
N ASP A 54 -21.24 -12.57 -4.82
CA ASP A 54 -22.39 -12.97 -4.01
C ASP A 54 -23.73 -12.86 -4.77
N TYR A 55 -23.74 -12.18 -5.93
CA TYR A 55 -24.91 -11.94 -6.76
C TYR A 55 -25.11 -12.99 -7.86
N SER A 56 -24.28 -14.04 -7.88
CA SER A 56 -24.31 -15.09 -8.92
C SER A 56 -25.68 -15.79 -9.03
N TRP A 57 -26.44 -15.87 -7.94
CA TRP A 57 -27.82 -16.42 -7.92
C TRP A 57 -28.80 -15.66 -8.83
N MET A 58 -28.56 -14.37 -9.09
CA MET A 58 -29.41 -13.55 -9.96
C MET A 58 -29.42 -14.05 -11.40
N ALA A 59 -28.28 -14.53 -11.90
CA ALA A 59 -28.18 -15.09 -13.25
C ALA A 59 -28.98 -16.40 -13.38
N VAL A 60 -28.88 -17.27 -12.36
CA VAL A 60 -29.64 -18.54 -12.29
C VAL A 60 -31.14 -18.26 -12.23
N LEU A 61 -31.57 -17.31 -11.37
CA LEU A 61 -32.96 -16.92 -11.27
C LEU A 61 -33.48 -16.32 -12.58
N GLY A 62 -32.70 -15.45 -13.23
CA GLY A 62 -33.05 -14.84 -14.51
C GLY A 62 -33.25 -15.89 -15.61
N LEU A 63 -32.36 -16.89 -15.70
CA LEU A 63 -32.51 -18.00 -16.65
C LEU A 63 -33.76 -18.83 -16.36
N ALA A 64 -34.04 -19.15 -15.09
CA ALA A 64 -35.22 -19.90 -14.69
C ALA A 64 -36.51 -19.17 -15.09
N LEU A 65 -36.60 -17.87 -14.79
CA LEU A 65 -37.74 -17.03 -15.17
C LEU A 65 -37.91 -16.95 -16.69
N PHE A 66 -36.82 -16.83 -17.44
CA PHE A 66 -36.85 -16.85 -18.90
C PHE A 66 -37.44 -18.15 -19.45
N VAL A 67 -36.99 -19.31 -18.94
CA VAL A 67 -37.49 -20.63 -19.40
C VAL A 67 -38.97 -20.80 -19.09
N ILE A 68 -39.42 -20.39 -17.90
CA ILE A 68 -40.83 -20.47 -17.48
C ILE A 68 -41.73 -19.63 -18.39
N ALA A 69 -41.29 -18.44 -18.80
CA ALA A 69 -42.02 -17.58 -19.72
C ALA A 69 -41.96 -18.09 -21.18
N PHE A 70 -40.83 -18.63 -21.61
CA PHE A 70 -40.61 -19.05 -22.99
C PHE A 70 -41.38 -20.34 -23.34
N ALA A 71 -41.36 -21.34 -22.44
CA ALA A 71 -41.88 -22.67 -22.71
C ALA A 71 -43.38 -22.73 -23.09
N PRO A 72 -44.31 -22.07 -22.39
CA PRO A 72 -45.74 -22.05 -22.78
C PRO A 72 -46.08 -20.96 -23.81
N GLY A 73 -45.22 -19.95 -23.97
CA GLY A 73 -45.48 -18.77 -24.81
C GLY A 73 -44.83 -18.88 -26.18
N LEU A 74 -43.62 -18.32 -26.29
CA LEU A 74 -42.91 -18.15 -27.55
C LEU A 74 -42.36 -19.46 -28.14
N GLY A 75 -42.34 -20.56 -27.37
CA GLY A 75 -41.99 -21.88 -27.88
C GLY A 75 -43.01 -22.43 -28.88
N PRO A 76 -44.24 -22.78 -28.46
CA PRO A 76 -45.23 -23.45 -29.32
C PRO A 76 -46.16 -22.49 -30.10
N ASN A 77 -46.42 -21.29 -29.58
CA ASN A 77 -47.46 -20.43 -30.14
C ASN A 77 -47.14 -19.91 -31.55
N PRO A 78 -45.90 -19.48 -31.88
CA PRO A 78 -45.58 -19.05 -33.23
C PRO A 78 -45.83 -20.14 -34.27
N TRP A 79 -45.51 -21.41 -33.98
CA TRP A 79 -45.75 -22.51 -34.91
C TRP A 79 -47.24 -22.80 -35.10
N THR A 80 -48.00 -22.74 -34.02
CA THR A 80 -49.46 -22.98 -34.03
C THR A 80 -50.18 -21.87 -34.81
N ILE A 81 -49.90 -20.60 -34.49
CA ILE A 81 -50.51 -19.44 -35.15
C ILE A 81 -50.15 -19.40 -36.63
N ASN A 82 -48.89 -19.68 -36.97
CA ASN A 82 -48.42 -19.70 -38.36
C ASN A 82 -49.14 -20.76 -39.21
N SER A 83 -49.63 -21.83 -38.59
CA SER A 83 -50.43 -22.87 -39.27
C SER A 83 -51.90 -22.47 -39.47
N GLU A 84 -52.44 -21.59 -38.64
CA GLU A 84 -53.87 -21.22 -38.60
C GLU A 84 -54.19 -19.90 -39.32
N ILE A 85 -53.26 -18.95 -39.35
CA ILE A 85 -53.52 -17.59 -39.84
C ILE A 85 -53.60 -17.48 -41.37
N TYR A 86 -52.95 -18.40 -42.10
CA TYR A 86 -52.86 -18.33 -43.55
C TYR A 86 -54.00 -19.09 -44.26
N PRO A 87 -54.58 -18.51 -45.33
CA PRO A 87 -55.54 -19.21 -46.18
C PRO A 87 -54.84 -20.38 -46.89
N LEU A 88 -55.61 -21.43 -47.23
CA LEU A 88 -55.09 -22.71 -47.74
C LEU A 88 -54.11 -22.58 -48.91
N TRP A 89 -54.36 -21.64 -49.82
CA TRP A 89 -53.52 -21.43 -51.01
C TRP A 89 -52.16 -20.78 -50.72
N ALA A 90 -52.04 -20.02 -49.62
CA ALA A 90 -50.82 -19.28 -49.25
C ALA A 90 -50.03 -19.95 -48.12
N ARG A 91 -50.63 -20.92 -47.42
CA ARG A 91 -50.09 -21.50 -46.18
C ARG A 91 -48.68 -22.07 -46.35
N GLY A 92 -48.41 -22.76 -47.45
CA GLY A 92 -47.08 -23.32 -47.72
C GLY A 92 -46.00 -22.24 -47.82
N THR A 93 -46.25 -21.19 -48.59
CA THR A 93 -45.31 -20.07 -48.79
C THR A 93 -45.16 -19.21 -47.52
N GLY A 94 -46.25 -18.95 -46.80
CA GLY A 94 -46.19 -18.21 -45.54
C GLY A 94 -45.38 -18.96 -44.47
N THR A 95 -45.61 -20.28 -44.34
CA THR A 95 -44.89 -21.11 -43.37
C THR A 95 -43.40 -21.23 -43.69
N SER A 96 -43.04 -21.37 -44.97
CA SER A 96 -41.64 -21.47 -45.39
C SER A 96 -40.86 -20.17 -45.16
N LEU A 97 -41.48 -19.01 -45.43
CA LEU A 97 -40.85 -17.70 -45.19
C LEU A 97 -40.65 -17.43 -43.69
N ALA A 98 -41.66 -17.69 -42.86
CA ALA A 98 -41.56 -17.55 -41.41
C ALA A 98 -40.46 -18.45 -40.82
N THR A 99 -40.36 -19.68 -41.31
CA THR A 99 -39.32 -20.64 -40.91
C THR A 99 -37.93 -20.16 -41.33
N CYS A 100 -37.79 -19.62 -42.55
CA CYS A 100 -36.53 -19.04 -43.03
C CYS A 100 -36.05 -17.89 -42.14
N VAL A 101 -36.94 -16.95 -41.78
CA VAL A 101 -36.63 -15.84 -40.88
C VAL A 101 -36.22 -16.34 -39.50
N ASN A 102 -36.90 -17.36 -38.96
CA ASN A 102 -36.55 -17.98 -37.67
C ASN A 102 -35.13 -18.57 -37.69
N TRP A 103 -34.77 -19.30 -38.75
CA TRP A 103 -33.42 -19.88 -38.86
C TRP A 103 -32.33 -18.84 -39.08
N ILE A 104 -32.60 -17.77 -39.82
CA ILE A 104 -31.68 -16.63 -39.95
C ILE A 104 -31.47 -15.95 -38.59
N GLY A 105 -32.54 -15.71 -37.83
CA GLY A 105 -32.46 -15.15 -36.48
C GLY A 105 -31.64 -16.03 -35.54
N ASN A 106 -31.88 -17.34 -35.55
CA ASN A 106 -31.09 -18.31 -34.78
C ASN A 106 -29.60 -18.27 -35.12
N LEU A 107 -29.26 -18.12 -36.41
CA LEU A 107 -27.90 -18.02 -36.89
C LEU A 107 -27.20 -16.73 -36.41
N ILE A 108 -27.90 -15.58 -36.47
CA ILE A 108 -27.37 -14.30 -35.96
C ILE A 108 -27.12 -14.36 -34.46
N VAL A 109 -28.07 -14.89 -33.68
CA VAL A 109 -27.91 -15.03 -32.22
C VAL A 109 -26.73 -15.96 -31.91
N SER A 110 -26.61 -17.10 -32.60
CA SER A 110 -25.53 -18.05 -32.38
C SER A 110 -24.14 -17.44 -32.62
N PHE A 111 -23.97 -16.63 -33.66
CA PHE A 111 -22.70 -15.97 -33.94
C PHE A 111 -22.37 -14.81 -32.99
N THR A 112 -23.38 -14.09 -32.52
CA THR A 112 -23.17 -12.90 -31.67
C THR A 112 -23.10 -13.22 -30.18
N PHE A 113 -23.67 -14.35 -29.73
CA PHE A 113 -23.83 -14.69 -28.32
C PHE A 113 -22.50 -14.75 -27.56
N LEU A 114 -21.48 -15.46 -28.09
CA LEU A 114 -20.20 -15.60 -27.40
C LEU A 114 -19.44 -14.26 -27.32
N LEU A 115 -19.55 -13.42 -28.35
CA LEU A 115 -18.94 -12.08 -28.34
C LEU A 115 -19.63 -11.17 -27.32
N LEU A 116 -20.97 -11.18 -27.30
CA LEU A 116 -21.77 -10.39 -26.37
C LEU A 116 -21.51 -10.83 -24.93
N LEU A 117 -21.49 -12.14 -24.66
CA LEU A 117 -21.12 -12.67 -23.35
C LEU A 117 -19.73 -12.17 -22.96
N LYS A 118 -18.73 -12.34 -23.82
CA LYS A 118 -17.37 -11.86 -23.53
C LYS A 118 -17.38 -10.37 -23.19
N THR A 119 -18.05 -9.52 -23.95
CA THR A 119 -18.09 -8.07 -23.66
C THR A 119 -18.81 -7.73 -22.35
N ILE A 120 -19.88 -8.45 -22.01
CA ILE A 120 -20.67 -8.18 -20.79
C ILE A 120 -20.04 -8.81 -19.55
N THR A 121 -19.42 -9.99 -19.67
CA THR A 121 -18.84 -10.74 -18.55
C THR A 121 -17.37 -10.43 -18.31
N THR A 122 -16.66 -9.80 -19.25
CA THR A 122 -15.31 -9.27 -19.00
C THR A 122 -15.43 -8.00 -18.17
N TYR A 123 -15.80 -8.15 -16.91
CA TYR A 123 -15.52 -7.13 -15.91
C TYR A 123 -14.02 -7.26 -15.62
N GLU A 124 -13.22 -6.39 -16.23
CA GLU A 124 -11.88 -6.10 -15.71
C GLU A 124 -12.03 -5.86 -14.21
N CYS A 125 -11.19 -6.50 -13.39
CA CYS A 125 -11.16 -6.21 -11.96
C CYS A 125 -10.95 -4.69 -11.82
N PRO A 126 -11.92 -3.92 -11.30
CA PRO A 126 -11.91 -2.45 -11.45
C PRO A 126 -10.69 -1.77 -10.82
N HIS A 127 -10.03 -2.49 -9.91
CA HIS A 127 -8.84 -2.05 -9.17
C HIS A 127 -7.54 -2.69 -9.64
N TYR A 128 -7.59 -3.54 -10.67
CA TYR A 128 -6.42 -4.16 -11.27
C TYR A 128 -5.73 -3.20 -12.24
N GLU A 129 -4.48 -2.85 -11.95
CA GLU A 129 -3.62 -2.10 -12.87
C GLU A 129 -2.17 -2.45 -12.59
N VAL A 130 -1.44 -2.87 -13.63
CA VAL A 130 -0.01 -3.19 -13.51
C VAL A 130 0.79 -1.89 -13.35
N GLN A 131 1.28 -1.64 -12.14
CA GLN A 131 1.97 -0.41 -11.80
C GLN A 131 3.46 -0.47 -12.19
N LYS A 132 3.87 0.30 -13.20
CA LYS A 132 5.26 0.29 -13.74
C LYS A 132 6.31 0.96 -12.84
N HIS A 133 5.91 1.67 -11.79
CA HIS A 133 6.81 2.52 -10.98
C HIS A 133 6.79 2.16 -9.49
N ILE A 134 6.66 0.87 -9.17
CA ILE A 134 6.70 0.39 -7.79
C ILE A 134 8.03 -0.30 -7.49
N ALA A 135 8.60 -0.01 -6.33
CA ALA A 135 9.72 -0.74 -5.73
C ALA A 135 9.19 -1.53 -4.51
N PRO A 136 8.67 -2.74 -4.73
CA PRO A 136 8.19 -3.61 -3.66
C PRO A 136 9.36 -4.21 -2.89
N PHE A 137 9.24 -4.25 -1.56
CA PHE A 137 10.20 -4.91 -0.68
C PHE A 137 9.49 -5.64 0.47
N SER A 138 10.08 -6.73 0.97
CA SER A 138 9.60 -7.42 2.18
C SER A 138 10.63 -8.41 2.72
N GLY A 139 10.58 -8.65 4.04
CA GLY A 139 11.37 -9.69 4.70
C GLY A 139 12.87 -9.39 4.83
N SER A 140 13.61 -10.39 5.32
CA SER A 140 15.03 -10.26 5.69
C SER A 140 16.01 -10.20 4.52
N GLN A 141 15.57 -10.55 3.31
CA GLN A 141 16.40 -10.50 2.10
C GLN A 141 16.44 -9.10 1.47
N ASP A 142 15.44 -8.27 1.76
CA ASP A 142 15.33 -6.94 1.19
C ASP A 142 15.96 -5.89 2.09
N VAL A 143 17.05 -5.27 1.64
CA VAL A 143 17.77 -4.22 2.38
C VAL A 143 16.85 -3.09 2.87
N LEU A 144 15.81 -2.75 2.10
CA LEU A 144 14.85 -1.71 2.45
C LEU A 144 13.94 -2.09 3.63
N SER A 145 13.73 -3.38 3.89
CA SER A 145 12.90 -3.86 4.99
C SER A 145 13.56 -3.61 6.34
N ASN A 146 12.73 -3.42 7.38
CA ASN A 146 13.19 -3.34 8.76
C ASN A 146 13.70 -4.69 9.28
N PHE A 147 13.32 -5.78 8.62
CA PHE A 147 13.71 -7.14 8.96
C PHE A 147 15.08 -7.52 8.38
N TYR A 148 15.66 -6.68 7.52
CA TYR A 148 16.99 -6.89 6.98
C TYR A 148 18.04 -6.93 8.10
N PRO A 149 18.80 -8.02 8.24
CA PRO A 149 19.88 -8.11 9.22
C PRO A 149 20.97 -7.07 8.92
N CYS A 150 21.22 -6.17 9.87
CA CYS A 150 22.27 -5.17 9.78
C CYS A 150 22.65 -4.66 11.17
N GLU A 151 23.94 -4.38 11.37
CA GLU A 151 24.39 -3.73 12.59
C GLU A 151 24.06 -2.22 12.55
N LEU A 152 23.27 -1.76 13.51
CA LEU A 152 22.88 -0.36 13.67
C LEU A 152 23.17 0.11 15.09
N ASP A 153 23.88 1.21 15.24
CA ASP A 153 24.03 1.91 16.51
C ASP A 153 22.97 3.02 16.61
N ILE A 154 22.00 2.86 17.50
CA ILE A 154 20.92 3.82 17.69
C ILE A 154 20.84 4.12 19.19
N TYR A 155 20.93 5.40 19.53
CA TYR A 155 21.02 5.88 20.92
C TYR A 155 22.16 5.24 21.75
N GLY A 156 23.28 4.89 21.11
CA GLY A 156 24.43 4.26 21.77
C GLY A 156 24.27 2.76 22.04
N VAL A 157 23.21 2.14 21.51
CA VAL A 157 22.93 0.70 21.63
C VAL A 157 23.05 0.05 20.25
N LYS A 158 23.80 -1.04 20.18
CA LYS A 158 23.93 -1.84 18.96
C LYS A 158 22.73 -2.76 18.78
N HIS A 159 22.12 -2.72 17.60
CA HIS A 159 20.98 -3.51 17.19
C HIS A 159 21.29 -4.35 15.95
N LYS A 160 20.66 -5.53 15.85
CA LYS A 160 20.84 -6.48 14.73
C LYS A 160 19.95 -6.20 13.51
N SER A 161 18.96 -5.32 13.66
CA SER A 161 18.14 -4.81 12.57
C SER A 161 17.42 -3.52 12.99
N ALA A 162 16.79 -2.84 12.02
CA ALA A 162 15.93 -1.69 12.32
C ALA A 162 14.70 -2.08 13.15
N GLU A 163 14.16 -3.29 12.94
CA GLU A 163 13.07 -3.83 13.75
C GLU A 163 13.47 -3.99 15.23
N HIS A 164 14.70 -4.47 15.51
CA HIS A 164 15.21 -4.54 16.89
C HIS A 164 15.25 -3.17 17.54
N ALA A 165 15.80 -2.17 16.85
CA ALA A 165 15.87 -0.80 17.36
C ALA A 165 14.49 -0.19 17.61
N PHE A 166 13.52 -0.48 16.74
CA PHE A 166 12.15 0.01 16.87
C PHE A 166 11.44 -0.60 18.07
N GLN A 167 11.49 -1.92 18.23
CA GLN A 167 10.86 -2.61 19.37
C GLN A 167 11.60 -2.32 20.68
N TYR A 168 12.92 -2.16 20.66
CA TYR A 168 13.70 -1.72 21.82
C TYR A 168 13.27 -0.32 22.27
N THR A 169 13.18 0.64 21.34
CA THR A 169 12.73 2.00 21.65
C THR A 169 11.30 2.02 22.18
N LYS A 170 10.42 1.16 21.63
CA LYS A 170 9.08 0.92 22.15
C LYS A 170 9.11 0.49 23.62
N ALA A 171 9.92 -0.51 23.94
CA ALA A 171 10.05 -1.04 25.29
C ALA A 171 10.52 0.02 26.29
N ILE A 172 11.59 0.75 25.95
CA ILE A 172 12.13 1.82 26.78
C ILE A 172 11.10 2.94 27.00
N ARG A 173 10.42 3.41 25.94
CA ARG A 173 9.41 4.48 26.05
C ARG A 173 8.13 4.05 26.75
N CYS A 174 7.86 2.75 26.83
CA CYS A 174 6.74 2.20 27.61
C CYS A 174 7.16 1.79 29.04
N GLY A 175 8.43 1.96 29.42
CA GLY A 175 8.94 1.63 30.75
C GLY A 175 9.20 0.14 31.00
N ASP A 176 9.25 -0.69 29.96
CA ASP A 176 9.46 -2.14 30.07
C ASP A 176 10.93 -2.50 29.76
N LEU A 177 11.79 -2.38 30.77
CA LEU A 177 13.22 -2.65 30.64
C LEU A 177 13.52 -4.14 30.42
N ASP A 178 12.72 -5.03 31.01
CA ASP A 178 12.87 -6.49 30.84
C ASP A 178 12.61 -6.91 29.40
N ALA A 179 11.56 -6.37 28.77
CA ALA A 179 11.32 -6.58 27.36
C ALA A 179 12.44 -5.98 26.50
N ALA A 180 12.97 -4.80 26.86
CA ALA A 180 14.07 -4.16 26.14
C ALA A 180 15.32 -5.06 26.10
N SER A 181 15.74 -5.62 27.24
CA SER A 181 16.87 -6.56 27.31
C SER A 181 16.63 -7.82 26.49
N LYS A 182 15.42 -8.38 26.54
CA LYS A 182 15.04 -9.57 25.75
C LYS A 182 15.05 -9.29 24.25
N ILE A 183 14.59 -8.11 23.84
CA ILE A 183 14.58 -7.69 22.43
C ILE A 183 16.01 -7.56 21.90
N THR A 184 16.91 -6.93 22.66
CA THR A 184 18.33 -6.80 22.25
C THR A 184 19.02 -8.16 22.14
N ALA A 185 18.65 -9.12 22.99
CA ALA A 185 19.19 -10.48 22.96
C ALA A 185 18.62 -11.36 21.83
N ALA A 186 17.48 -11.00 21.24
CA ALA A 186 16.83 -11.81 20.20
C ALA A 186 17.74 -12.10 19.01
N GLU A 187 17.60 -13.28 18.41
CA GLU A 187 18.45 -13.71 17.28
C GLU A 187 18.05 -13.02 15.98
N ASP A 188 16.75 -12.89 15.75
CA ASP A 188 16.17 -12.43 14.50
C ASP A 188 15.08 -11.36 14.69
N ALA A 189 14.79 -10.62 13.62
CA ALA A 189 13.82 -9.53 13.64
C ALA A 189 12.39 -9.99 13.97
N LEU A 190 11.99 -11.19 13.55
CA LEU A 190 10.66 -11.73 13.82
C LEU A 190 10.48 -12.03 15.32
N SER A 191 11.52 -12.56 15.96
CA SER A 191 11.58 -12.77 17.41
C SER A 191 11.47 -11.45 18.18
N ALA A 192 12.19 -10.41 17.75
CA ALA A 192 12.07 -9.07 18.31
C ALA A 192 10.64 -8.50 18.17
N THR A 193 9.99 -8.65 17.01
CA THR A 193 8.60 -8.24 16.81
C THR A 193 7.64 -9.00 17.74
N ARG A 194 7.80 -10.32 17.90
CA ARG A 194 6.95 -11.12 18.81
C ARG A 194 7.05 -10.65 20.25
N LEU A 195 8.25 -10.31 20.72
CA LEU A 195 8.47 -9.74 22.05
C LEU A 195 7.83 -8.35 22.14
N GLY A 196 8.05 -7.51 21.13
CA GLY A 196 7.49 -6.16 21.05
C GLY A 196 5.96 -6.13 21.07
N LYS A 197 5.28 -7.13 20.51
CA LYS A 197 3.82 -7.27 20.55
C LYS A 197 3.25 -7.46 21.97
N LYS A 198 4.04 -8.00 22.91
CA LYS A 198 3.62 -8.22 24.30
C LYS A 198 3.67 -6.95 25.16
N ILE A 199 4.39 -5.91 24.70
CA ILE A 199 4.56 -4.65 25.43
C ILE A 199 3.25 -3.86 25.38
N LYS A 200 2.78 -3.46 26.55
CA LYS A 200 1.63 -2.56 26.69
C LYS A 200 1.99 -1.17 26.18
N THR A 201 1.29 -0.70 25.15
CA THR A 201 1.51 0.61 24.55
C THR A 201 0.85 1.72 25.36
N ASN A 202 1.48 2.90 25.37
CA ASN A 202 0.92 4.13 25.90
C ASN A 202 0.59 5.11 24.75
N GLU A 203 -0.15 6.16 25.06
CA GLU A 203 -0.56 7.18 24.07
C GLU A 203 0.65 7.91 23.48
N GLN A 204 1.65 8.20 24.31
CA GLN A 204 2.91 8.82 23.88
C GLN A 204 3.65 8.00 22.81
N TRP A 205 3.66 6.67 22.93
CA TRP A 205 4.26 5.79 21.94
C TRP A 205 3.49 5.88 20.62
N ASN A 206 2.16 5.81 20.67
CA ASN A 206 1.34 5.87 19.46
C ASN A 206 1.52 7.21 18.72
N ALA A 207 1.70 8.31 19.44
CA ALA A 207 1.96 9.63 18.86
C ALA A 207 3.38 9.79 18.28
N THR A 208 4.37 9.04 18.78
CA THR A 208 5.79 9.25 18.43
C THR A 208 6.43 8.12 17.61
N LYS A 209 5.75 6.99 17.43
CA LYS A 209 6.29 5.81 16.74
C LYS A 209 6.76 6.09 15.31
N GLU A 210 6.05 6.93 14.56
CA GLU A 210 6.44 7.30 13.19
C GLU A 210 7.74 8.12 13.17
N ALA A 211 7.88 9.07 14.11
CA ALA A 211 9.09 9.87 14.24
C ALA A 211 10.30 9.01 14.66
N VAL A 212 10.08 8.05 15.57
CA VAL A 212 11.12 7.06 15.95
C VAL A 212 11.54 6.24 14.72
N MET A 213 10.59 5.74 13.94
CA MET A 213 10.92 4.99 12.72
C MET A 213 11.68 5.86 11.71
N GLU A 214 11.30 7.13 11.52
CA GLU A 214 12.04 8.04 10.65
C GLU A 214 13.49 8.20 11.11
N GLU A 215 13.74 8.38 12.41
CA GLU A 215 15.09 8.50 12.97
C GLU A 215 15.92 7.22 12.77
N ILE A 216 15.32 6.04 12.97
CA ILE A 216 15.97 4.74 12.73
C ILE A 216 16.35 4.60 11.26
N ILE A 217 15.45 4.93 10.34
CA ILE A 217 15.70 4.86 8.90
C ILE A 217 16.75 5.89 8.46
N GLU A 218 16.77 7.08 9.06
CA GLU A 218 17.82 8.06 8.82
C GLU A 218 19.19 7.53 9.24
N ASN A 219 19.31 6.95 10.44
CA ASN A 219 20.55 6.32 10.91
C ASN A 219 20.97 5.14 10.01
N LYS A 220 20.01 4.28 9.63
CA LYS A 220 20.25 3.18 8.68
C LYS A 220 20.77 3.69 7.34
N SER A 221 20.28 4.84 6.86
CA SER A 221 20.75 5.47 5.62
C SER A 221 22.19 5.98 5.68
N VAL A 222 22.73 6.20 6.88
CA VAL A 222 24.12 6.63 7.09
C VAL A 222 25.02 5.44 7.33
N GLN A 223 24.61 4.51 8.19
CA GLN A 223 25.44 3.39 8.66
C GLN A 223 25.48 2.23 7.66
N VAL A 224 24.40 1.97 6.90
CA VAL A 224 24.30 0.83 5.98
C VAL A 224 24.47 1.29 4.53
N LYS A 225 25.66 1.06 3.96
CA LYS A 225 26.01 1.48 2.58
C LYS A 225 25.06 0.93 1.52
N LEU A 226 24.73 -0.36 1.59
CA LEU A 226 23.80 -1.01 0.64
C LEU A 226 22.41 -0.36 0.64
N PHE A 227 21.90 0.01 1.83
CA PHE A 227 20.63 0.71 1.95
C PHE A 227 20.73 2.10 1.30
N GLN A 228 21.81 2.82 1.62
CA GLN A 228 22.09 4.14 1.10
C GLN A 228 22.18 4.18 -0.44
N GLU A 229 22.80 3.17 -1.04
CA GLU A 229 22.91 3.03 -2.50
C GLU A 229 21.54 2.72 -3.13
N LYS A 230 20.77 1.78 -2.56
CA LYS A 230 19.44 1.41 -3.05
C LYS A 230 18.45 2.58 -3.02
N ILE A 231 18.46 3.41 -1.97
CA ILE A 231 17.61 4.61 -1.91
C ILE A 231 18.10 5.75 -2.82
N ARG A 232 19.39 5.78 -3.18
CA ARG A 232 19.95 6.79 -4.10
C ARG A 232 19.67 6.45 -5.56
N SER A 233 19.73 5.17 -5.92
CA SER A 233 19.48 4.70 -7.29
C SER A 233 18.00 4.73 -7.66
N ALA A 234 17.09 4.63 -6.68
CA ALA A 234 15.65 4.70 -6.92
C ALA A 234 15.24 6.02 -7.63
N LYS A 235 14.32 5.99 -8.59
CA LYS A 235 13.81 7.23 -9.20
C LYS A 235 12.89 7.97 -8.22
N GLN A 236 12.78 9.30 -8.34
CA GLN A 236 11.89 10.08 -7.46
C GLN A 236 10.41 9.74 -7.70
N SER A 237 10.07 9.35 -8.94
CA SER A 237 8.74 8.89 -9.33
C SER A 237 8.40 7.50 -8.79
N THR A 238 9.38 6.73 -8.34
CA THR A 238 9.14 5.37 -7.82
C THR A 238 8.40 5.43 -6.47
N THR A 239 7.36 4.63 -6.33
CA THR A 239 6.69 4.35 -5.05
C THR A 239 7.41 3.19 -4.39
N ILE A 240 8.03 3.45 -3.25
CA ILE A 240 8.64 2.41 -2.41
C ILE A 240 7.54 1.87 -1.50
N VAL A 241 7.35 0.56 -1.46
CA VAL A 241 6.24 -0.05 -0.71
C VAL A 241 6.65 -1.35 -0.02
N GLU A 242 6.27 -1.47 1.25
CA GLU A 242 6.40 -2.73 1.97
C GLU A 242 5.22 -3.64 1.62
N THR A 243 5.54 -4.82 1.10
CA THR A 243 4.57 -5.80 0.58
C THR A 243 4.20 -6.82 1.64
N THR A 244 3.54 -6.36 2.69
CA THR A 244 3.10 -7.16 3.83
C THR A 244 1.64 -6.85 4.18
N TYR A 245 0.96 -7.83 4.77
CA TYR A 245 -0.39 -7.69 5.32
C TYR A 245 -0.39 -6.86 6.61
N ASN A 246 -0.05 -5.58 6.48
CA ASN A 246 -0.03 -4.59 7.54
C ASN A 246 -0.64 -3.29 7.05
N ASP A 247 -1.78 -2.92 7.62
CA ASP A 247 -2.57 -1.77 7.16
C ASP A 247 -1.95 -0.41 7.56
N GLU A 248 -0.96 -0.41 8.45
CA GLU A 248 -0.28 0.80 8.89
C GLU A 248 1.04 1.02 8.15
N TRP A 249 1.93 0.03 8.19
CA TRP A 249 3.31 0.21 7.71
C TRP A 249 3.51 -0.17 6.25
N GLY A 250 2.72 -1.13 5.74
CA GLY A 250 2.81 -1.65 4.37
C GLY A 250 1.57 -1.36 3.52
N SER A 251 1.47 -2.05 2.38
CA SER A 251 0.31 -1.97 1.47
C SER A 251 -0.92 -2.73 1.98
N GLY A 252 -0.77 -3.59 2.99
CA GLY A 252 -1.83 -4.52 3.43
C GLY A 252 -2.12 -5.64 2.41
N LEU A 253 -1.24 -5.79 1.41
CA LEU A 253 -1.28 -6.81 0.37
C LEU A 253 0.10 -7.50 0.30
N ASP A 254 0.14 -8.69 -0.29
CA ASP A 254 1.40 -9.34 -0.63
C ASP A 254 2.08 -8.66 -1.83
N ARG A 255 3.20 -9.22 -2.28
CA ARG A 255 3.99 -8.65 -3.37
C ARG A 255 3.18 -8.57 -4.67
N THR A 256 2.46 -9.62 -5.01
CA THR A 256 1.67 -9.69 -6.24
C THR A 256 0.48 -8.73 -6.18
N GLY A 257 -0.31 -8.77 -5.11
CA GLY A 257 -1.43 -7.86 -4.91
C GLY A 257 -1.01 -6.40 -4.93
N THR A 258 0.14 -6.05 -4.34
CA THR A 258 0.63 -4.67 -4.31
C THR A 258 1.00 -4.13 -5.70
N ILE A 259 1.65 -4.95 -6.55
CA ILE A 259 2.11 -4.51 -7.88
C ILE A 259 0.93 -4.34 -8.85
N ASN A 260 -0.12 -5.11 -8.63
CA ASN A 260 -1.24 -5.26 -9.55
C ASN A 260 -2.52 -4.58 -9.07
N THR A 261 -2.53 -4.00 -7.87
CA THR A 261 -3.63 -3.18 -7.36
C THR A 261 -3.25 -1.71 -7.46
N LYS A 262 -4.20 -0.88 -7.91
CA LYS A 262 -4.02 0.58 -7.92
C LYS A 262 -3.66 1.10 -6.53
N GLN A 263 -2.71 2.04 -6.47
CA GLN A 263 -2.15 2.54 -5.22
C GLN A 263 -3.18 3.22 -4.30
N ASP A 264 -4.22 3.83 -4.87
CA ASP A 264 -5.33 4.46 -4.13
C ASP A 264 -6.28 3.44 -3.48
N LYS A 265 -6.16 2.15 -3.85
CA LYS A 265 -7.00 1.05 -3.37
C LYS A 265 -6.26 0.07 -2.47
N TRP A 266 -5.02 0.39 -2.09
CA TRP A 266 -4.32 -0.41 -1.08
C TRP A 266 -5.02 -0.27 0.28
N PRO A 267 -5.30 -1.38 0.98
CA PRO A 267 -5.87 -1.34 2.33
C PRO A 267 -4.90 -0.70 3.34
N GLY A 268 -3.59 -0.84 3.10
CA GLY A 268 -2.56 -0.27 3.95
C GLY A 268 -2.06 1.10 3.52
N LYS A 269 -1.64 1.90 4.51
CA LYS A 269 -1.19 3.29 4.32
C LYS A 269 0.23 3.40 3.76
N ASN A 270 1.01 2.32 3.76
CA ASN A 270 2.41 2.30 3.34
C ASN A 270 3.29 3.37 4.05
N THR A 271 3.09 3.54 5.36
CA THR A 271 3.83 4.56 6.15
C THR A 271 5.34 4.35 6.07
N LEU A 272 5.83 3.09 6.07
CA LEU A 272 7.28 2.83 5.95
C LEU A 272 7.83 3.31 4.61
N GLY A 273 7.13 3.04 3.51
CA GLY A 273 7.52 3.48 2.17
C GLY A 273 7.61 5.00 2.04
N THR A 274 6.67 5.73 2.65
CA THR A 274 6.69 7.20 2.64
C THR A 274 7.86 7.77 3.45
N ILE A 275 8.18 7.19 4.61
CA ILE A 275 9.35 7.54 5.42
C ILE A 275 10.64 7.32 4.62
N ILE A 276 10.82 6.14 4.01
CA ILE A 276 12.01 5.85 3.20
C ILE A 276 12.13 6.85 2.05
N LYS A 277 11.02 7.21 1.37
CA LYS A 277 11.02 8.21 0.29
C LYS A 277 11.42 9.60 0.79
N LYS A 278 10.96 10.01 1.98
CA LYS A 278 11.35 11.26 2.65
C LYS A 278 12.85 11.29 2.95
N VAL A 279 13.38 10.22 3.54
CA VAL A 279 14.81 10.08 3.84
C VAL A 279 15.65 10.06 2.55
N ALA A 280 15.21 9.35 1.51
CA ALA A 280 15.87 9.33 0.21
C ALA A 280 16.00 10.74 -0.40
N LYS A 281 14.95 11.57 -0.29
CA LYS A 281 14.98 12.97 -0.72
C LYS A 281 15.99 13.80 0.08
N LYS A 282 16.04 13.63 1.41
CA LYS A 282 17.03 14.29 2.29
C LYS A 282 18.47 13.92 1.90
N VAL A 283 18.73 12.63 1.69
CA VAL A 283 20.07 12.11 1.31
C VAL A 283 20.54 12.66 -0.05
N ARG A 284 19.65 12.75 -1.05
CA ARG A 284 19.99 13.33 -2.37
C ARG A 284 20.29 14.82 -2.29
N LYS A 285 19.53 15.57 -1.48
CA LYS A 285 19.76 17.01 -1.27
C LYS A 285 21.11 17.28 -0.61
N ARG A 286 21.53 16.46 0.36
CA ARG A 286 22.87 16.55 0.98
C ARG A 286 23.97 16.36 -0.07
N LYS A 287 23.90 15.33 -0.92
CA LYS A 287 24.86 15.09 -2.01
C LYS A 287 24.96 16.26 -3.00
N LEU A 288 23.82 16.86 -3.40
CA LEU A 288 23.82 18.04 -4.27
C LEU A 288 24.49 19.25 -3.60
N SER A 289 24.33 19.40 -2.28
CA SER A 289 25.02 20.44 -1.51
C SER A 289 26.53 20.19 -1.39
N ASP A 290 26.94 18.93 -1.26
CA ASP A 290 28.35 18.54 -1.15
C ASP A 290 29.10 18.64 -2.49
N ASN A 291 28.41 18.40 -3.60
CA ASN A 291 28.93 18.50 -4.97
C ASN A 291 28.83 19.92 -5.56
N ALA A 292 28.30 20.91 -4.84
CA ALA A 292 28.21 22.28 -5.33
C ALA A 292 29.62 22.90 -5.54
N PRO A 293 29.80 23.80 -6.52
CA PRO A 293 31.10 24.42 -6.80
C PRO A 293 31.71 25.05 -5.53
N LYS A 294 33.01 24.83 -5.29
CA LYS A 294 33.71 25.30 -4.06
C LYS A 294 33.47 26.80 -3.77
N ALA A 295 33.38 27.63 -4.81
CA ALA A 295 33.08 29.06 -4.68
C ALA A 295 31.70 29.35 -4.06
N GLN A 296 30.67 28.55 -4.40
CA GLN A 296 29.32 28.71 -3.87
C GLN A 296 29.20 28.19 -2.43
N LYS A 297 30.01 27.19 -2.06
CA LYS A 297 30.12 26.68 -0.70
C LYS A 297 30.83 27.69 0.22
N GLN A 298 31.95 28.26 -0.24
CA GLN A 298 32.66 29.34 0.47
C GLN A 298 31.79 30.59 0.66
N ASN A 299 31.05 31.04 -0.37
CA ASN A 299 30.15 32.19 -0.22
C ASN A 299 29.00 31.93 0.77
N ARG A 300 28.46 30.70 0.82
CA ARG A 300 27.41 30.33 1.80
C ARG A 300 27.95 30.21 3.22
N GLU A 301 29.16 29.68 3.40
CA GLU A 301 29.82 29.61 4.70
C GLU A 301 30.22 30.99 5.21
N GLN A 302 30.76 31.86 4.35
CA GLN A 302 31.04 33.26 4.67
C GLN A 302 29.75 34.03 5.01
N ALA A 303 28.65 33.81 4.28
CA ALA A 303 27.37 34.43 4.59
C ALA A 303 26.79 33.96 5.94
N LYS A 304 26.93 32.66 6.27
CA LYS A 304 26.54 32.14 7.58
C LYS A 304 27.40 32.70 8.71
N GLN A 305 28.72 32.79 8.51
CA GLN A 305 29.63 33.40 9.49
C GLN A 305 29.33 34.87 9.70
N ARG A 306 29.04 35.64 8.64
CA ARG A 306 28.61 37.05 8.75
C ARG A 306 27.33 37.20 9.57
N ASN A 307 26.31 36.37 9.29
CA ASN A 307 25.06 36.40 10.07
C ASN A 307 25.26 36.08 11.56
N ILE A 308 26.16 35.16 11.91
CA ILE A 308 26.47 34.85 13.31
C ILE A 308 27.19 36.05 13.97
N VAL A 309 28.16 36.65 13.27
CA VAL A 309 28.90 37.82 13.77
C VAL A 309 27.96 39.00 14.00
N ASP A 310 27.01 39.25 13.09
CA ASP A 310 26.04 40.32 13.23
C ASP A 310 25.06 40.06 14.37
N MET A 311 24.60 38.82 14.54
CA MET A 311 23.77 38.41 15.69
C MET A 311 24.50 38.61 17.02
N LEU A 312 25.78 38.26 17.10
CA LEU A 312 26.61 38.46 18.29
C LEU A 312 26.85 39.96 18.60
N LYS A 313 26.97 40.80 17.56
CA LYS A 313 27.06 42.26 17.74
C LYS A 313 25.76 42.84 18.27
N THR A 314 24.60 42.39 17.77
CA THR A 314 23.29 42.82 18.29
C THR A 314 23.12 42.44 19.76
N LEU A 315 23.55 41.24 20.15
CA LEU A 315 23.49 40.79 21.54
C LEU A 315 24.42 41.59 22.46
N ARG A 316 25.61 41.98 21.99
CA ARG A 316 26.51 42.89 22.75
C ARG A 316 25.95 44.31 22.87
N ALA A 317 25.40 44.86 21.79
CA ALA A 317 24.79 46.18 21.83
C ALA A 317 23.60 46.23 22.82
N ALA A 318 22.84 45.14 22.92
CA ALA A 318 21.78 44.99 23.90
C ALA A 318 22.31 44.87 25.35
N SER A 319 23.44 44.19 25.56
CA SER A 319 24.06 44.11 26.90
C SER A 319 24.67 45.44 27.36
N ASP A 320 25.20 46.23 26.43
CA ASP A 320 25.80 47.53 26.74
C ASP A 320 24.72 48.60 27.05
N SER A 321 23.51 48.47 26.50
CA SER A 321 22.37 49.33 26.86
C SER A 321 21.77 49.03 28.24
N ASP A 322 21.93 47.81 28.74
CA ASP A 322 21.48 47.44 30.10
C ASP A 322 22.48 47.87 31.18
N ALA A 323 23.74 48.13 30.81
CA ALA A 323 24.79 48.59 31.74
C ALA A 323 24.75 50.11 32.03
N SER A 324 23.98 50.90 31.27
CA SER A 324 23.84 52.36 31.52
C SER A 324 22.63 52.74 32.37
N GLY A 325 21.95 51.78 33.00
CA GLY A 325 20.69 51.98 33.73
C GLY A 325 20.76 51.99 35.27
N CYS A 326 21.92 51.80 35.89
CA CYS A 326 22.05 51.84 37.36
C CYS A 326 22.94 53.01 37.78
N ASN A 327 22.31 54.15 38.05
CA ASN A 327 22.92 55.26 38.77
C ASN A 327 22.34 55.23 40.20
N PRO A 328 23.09 54.80 41.23
CA PRO A 328 22.69 55.03 42.61
C PRO A 328 23.20 56.43 42.98
N ASP A 329 22.30 57.40 43.07
CA ASP A 329 22.40 58.58 43.98
C ASP A 329 21.31 59.61 43.62
N SER A 330 20.23 59.61 44.40
CA SER A 330 19.48 60.81 44.78
C SER A 330 18.48 60.43 45.86
N GLU A 331 18.96 60.52 47.11
CA GLU A 331 18.15 60.52 48.31
C GLU A 331 17.20 61.73 48.34
N SER A 332 16.06 61.47 48.98
CA SER A 332 14.95 62.33 49.32
C SER A 332 15.34 63.57 50.13
N SER A 333 14.78 64.72 49.76
CA SER A 333 14.65 65.90 50.61
C SER A 333 13.49 65.71 51.60
N GLU A 334 13.79 65.56 52.88
CA GLU A 334 12.88 65.84 54.00
C GLU A 334 13.42 66.99 54.85
N SER A 335 12.47 67.75 55.37
CA SER A 335 12.51 69.14 55.81
C SER A 335 13.17 69.42 57.16
N GLU A 336 13.80 70.59 57.25
CA GLU A 336 14.18 71.27 58.49
C GLU A 336 12.95 71.59 59.36
N GLY A 337 13.13 71.45 60.68
CA GLY A 337 12.25 71.98 61.71
C GLY A 337 13.06 72.38 62.94
N GLU A 338 13.42 73.67 63.02
CA GLU A 338 13.81 74.36 64.25
C GLU A 338 12.58 75.15 64.74
N THR A 339 11.94 74.70 65.82
CA THR A 339 11.66 75.42 67.08
C THR A 339 10.75 74.63 68.00
#